data_AF-A0A8J7A7V3-F1
#
_entry.id   AF-A0A8J7A7V3-F1
#
_cell.length_a   1.000
_cell.length_b   1.000
_cell.length_c   1.000
_cell.angle_alpha   90.00
_cell.angle_beta   90.00
_cell.angle_gamma   90.00
#
_symmetry.space_group_name_H-M   'P 1'
#
loop_
_entity.id
_entity.type
_entity.pdbx_description
1 polymer ?
#
loop_
_entity_poly.entity_id
_entity_poly.type
_entity_poly.pdbx_seq_one_letter_code
_entity_poly.pdbx_strand_id
1 'polypeptide(L)'
;MTVTYPRKFQNALGAREILKRVVCDREIHLITLNRYRYSEQRSCKDLTDLIEQLNGQPRELVRDLSHHISDEARHAMWLTDLLIDLGSDVGAPPGTSYIDEFDRLLDKDAYDPKRNLEDGIIAAIAAINITEKRGCEYFSAHIYALKQAPQTEENIKIRETIEKILPEETGHVRWGNRWLAELARKSPEHRQKVEQAKQKYTAIEQAAFESGMDITLGAELRRVANLLEVANTMPVWERPQYLMERLPQTLLAPELQFTRIQAAQKAWQRDPQAFFEKFVPMFLNGIQRTEDNRKKTTV
;
A
#
# COMPACT_ATOMS: atom_id res chain seq x y z
N MET A 1 -8.63 -18.65 14.18
CA MET A 1 -8.37 -17.29 13.66
C MET A 1 -8.01 -17.42 12.20
N THR A 2 -8.85 -16.91 11.31
CA THR A 2 -8.60 -16.97 9.87
C THR A 2 -7.69 -15.79 9.52
N VAL A 3 -6.50 -16.06 9.02
CA VAL A 3 -5.59 -15.01 8.53
C VAL A 3 -6.18 -14.50 7.22
N THR A 4 -6.72 -13.28 7.23
CA THR A 4 -7.18 -12.62 6.01
C THR A 4 -5.95 -12.12 5.26
N TYR A 5 -5.60 -12.80 4.18
CA TYR A 5 -4.63 -12.33 3.20
C TYR A 5 -5.32 -11.40 2.19
N PRO A 6 -4.61 -10.42 1.62
CA PRO A 6 -5.12 -9.66 0.49
C PRO A 6 -5.60 -10.59 -0.62
N ARG A 7 -6.75 -10.27 -1.25
CA ARG A 7 -7.28 -11.11 -2.32
C ARG A 7 -6.34 -11.03 -3.53
N LYS A 8 -6.17 -12.16 -4.23
CA LYS A 8 -5.63 -12.14 -5.59
C LYS A 8 -6.58 -11.34 -6.47
N PHE A 9 -6.03 -10.42 -7.24
CA PHE A 9 -6.75 -9.66 -8.25
C PHE A 9 -7.61 -10.55 -9.14
N GLN A 10 -8.77 -10.05 -9.56
CA GLN A 10 -9.37 -10.53 -10.79
C GLN A 10 -8.44 -10.11 -11.95
N ASN A 11 -7.56 -11.02 -12.39
CA ASN A 11 -6.65 -10.89 -13.54
C ASN A 11 -5.32 -10.10 -13.37
N ALA A 12 -4.74 -9.96 -12.17
CA ALA A 12 -3.41 -9.34 -12.01
C ALA A 12 -2.36 -10.24 -11.32
N LEU A 13 -1.09 -9.91 -11.58
CA LEU A 13 0.10 -10.58 -11.06
C LEU A 13 0.18 -10.42 -9.53
N GLY A 14 0.57 -11.46 -8.79
CA GLY A 14 0.84 -11.36 -7.35
C GLY A 14 2.19 -10.69 -7.08
N ALA A 15 2.46 -10.39 -5.79
CA ALA A 15 3.71 -9.74 -5.38
C ALA A 15 4.94 -10.50 -5.88
N ARG A 16 4.95 -11.85 -5.80
CA ARG A 16 6.08 -12.66 -6.31
C ARG A 16 6.30 -12.49 -7.81
N GLU A 17 5.24 -12.47 -8.61
CA GLU A 17 5.34 -12.30 -10.05
C GLU A 17 5.77 -10.88 -10.43
N ILE A 18 5.31 -9.87 -9.69
CA ILE A 18 5.74 -8.47 -9.84
C ILE A 18 7.23 -8.35 -9.52
N LEU A 19 7.66 -8.82 -8.34
CA LEU A 19 9.04 -8.64 -7.89
C LEU A 19 10.04 -9.41 -8.75
N LYS A 20 9.66 -10.55 -9.34
CA LYS A 20 10.49 -11.25 -10.34
C LYS A 20 10.81 -10.38 -11.56
N ARG A 21 9.91 -9.47 -11.96
CA ARG A 21 10.15 -8.53 -13.06
C ARG A 21 10.98 -7.34 -12.59
N VAL A 22 10.68 -6.85 -11.39
CA VAL A 22 11.40 -5.71 -10.77
C VAL A 22 12.89 -6.01 -10.65
N VAL A 23 13.29 -7.17 -10.11
CA VAL A 23 14.72 -7.50 -9.91
C VAL A 23 15.50 -7.67 -11.21
N CYS A 24 14.82 -7.80 -12.35
CA CYS A 24 15.46 -7.94 -13.67
C CYS A 24 15.76 -6.59 -14.34
N ASP A 25 15.17 -5.49 -13.87
CA ASP A 25 15.41 -4.15 -14.40
C ASP A 25 15.94 -3.26 -13.27
N ARG A 26 17.22 -2.92 -13.35
CA ARG A 26 17.93 -2.18 -12.29
C ARG A 26 17.26 -0.84 -11.96
N GLU A 27 16.77 -0.12 -12.96
CA GLU A 27 16.15 1.19 -12.75
C GLU A 27 14.85 1.05 -11.95
N ILE A 28 14.00 0.09 -12.34
CA ILE A 28 12.74 -0.21 -11.63
C ILE A 28 13.04 -0.75 -10.22
N HIS A 29 14.09 -1.56 -10.08
CA HIS A 29 14.52 -2.13 -8.82
C HIS A 29 14.92 -1.04 -7.81
N LEU A 30 15.76 -0.09 -8.22
CA LEU A 30 16.17 1.03 -7.37
C LEU A 30 15.00 1.96 -7.02
N ILE A 31 14.08 2.22 -7.96
CA ILE A 31 12.85 2.97 -7.66
C ILE A 31 12.03 2.25 -6.60
N THR A 32 11.93 0.92 -6.68
CA THR A 32 11.19 0.11 -5.71
C THR A 32 11.81 0.19 -4.32
N LEU A 33 13.14 0.12 -4.23
CA LEU A 33 13.86 0.27 -2.95
C LEU A 33 13.69 1.68 -2.37
N ASN A 34 13.73 2.72 -3.19
CA ASN A 34 13.48 4.09 -2.74
C ASN A 34 12.02 4.28 -2.29
N ARG A 35 11.05 3.55 -2.87
CA ARG A 35 9.69 3.52 -2.35
C ARG A 35 9.61 2.90 -0.96
N TYR A 36 10.28 1.78 -0.71
CA TYR A 36 10.34 1.23 0.65
C TYR A 36 10.94 2.23 1.63
N ARG A 37 12.09 2.83 1.30
CA ARG A 37 12.73 3.85 2.15
C ARG A 37 11.76 5.00 2.48
N TYR A 38 11.06 5.51 1.47
CA TYR A 38 10.11 6.60 1.64
C TYR A 38 8.91 6.18 2.47
N SER A 39 8.45 4.93 2.33
CA SER A 39 7.38 4.35 3.16
C SER A 39 7.74 4.30 4.63
N GLU A 40 8.92 3.78 4.99
CA GLU A 40 9.29 3.64 6.41
C GLU A 40 9.46 5.02 7.07
N GLN A 41 10.00 6.00 6.33
CA GLN A 41 10.07 7.38 6.80
C GLN A 41 8.69 8.00 7.02
N ARG A 42 7.72 7.68 6.16
CA ARG A 42 6.36 8.15 6.32
C ARG A 42 5.65 7.46 7.49
N SER A 43 5.86 6.16 7.66
CA SER A 43 5.40 5.40 8.83
C SER A 43 5.88 6.05 10.13
N CYS A 44 7.16 6.44 10.23
CA CYS A 44 7.69 7.18 11.38
C CYS A 44 6.86 8.44 11.71
N LYS A 45 6.53 9.22 10.69
CA LYS A 45 5.75 10.46 10.86
C LYS A 45 4.34 10.15 11.33
N ASP A 46 3.65 9.24 10.64
CA ASP A 46 2.24 8.94 10.92
C ASP A 46 2.07 8.31 12.32
N LEU A 47 3.02 7.45 12.74
CA LEU A 47 3.05 6.89 14.09
C LEU A 47 3.36 7.95 15.16
N THR A 48 4.22 8.92 14.86
CA THR A 48 4.51 10.04 15.77
C THR A 48 3.27 10.91 15.97
N ASP A 49 2.60 11.28 14.87
CA ASP A 49 1.35 12.05 14.90
C ASP A 49 0.27 11.30 15.72
N LEU A 50 0.19 9.98 15.58
CA LEU A 50 -0.72 9.15 16.38
C LEU A 50 -0.38 9.20 17.88
N ILE A 51 0.90 9.07 18.26
CA ILE A 51 1.30 9.15 19.67
C ILE A 51 0.91 10.50 20.29
N GLU A 52 1.12 11.60 19.56
CA GLU A 52 0.74 12.94 20.03
C GLU A 52 -0.78 13.05 20.22
N GLN A 53 -1.58 12.52 19.29
CA GLN A 53 -3.04 12.52 19.39
C GLN A 53 -3.55 11.67 20.57
N LEU A 54 -2.90 10.53 20.82
CA LEU A 54 -3.23 9.64 21.95
C LEU A 54 -2.90 10.28 23.30
N ASN A 55 -2.05 11.32 23.34
CA ASN A 55 -1.71 12.09 24.53
C ASN A 55 -1.36 11.19 25.74
N GLY A 56 -0.51 10.18 25.49
CA GLY A 56 -0.05 9.23 26.51
C GLY A 56 -1.03 8.11 26.87
N GLN A 57 -2.15 7.94 26.15
CA GLN A 57 -3.18 6.94 26.47
C GLN A 57 -3.58 6.06 25.28
N PRO A 58 -3.63 4.72 25.45
CA PRO A 58 -3.17 3.96 26.60
C PRO A 58 -1.64 3.84 26.64
N ARG A 59 -1.05 3.86 27.83
CA ARG A 59 0.42 3.88 28.04
C ARG A 59 1.17 2.75 27.34
N GLU A 60 0.60 1.54 27.35
CA GLU A 60 1.23 0.39 26.71
C GLU A 60 1.23 0.49 25.18
N LEU A 61 0.16 1.05 24.59
CA LEU A 61 0.10 1.29 23.15
C LEU A 61 1.11 2.36 22.75
N VAL A 62 1.20 3.46 23.49
CA VAL A 62 2.20 4.51 23.24
C VAL A 62 3.63 3.95 23.30
N ARG A 63 3.92 3.03 24.23
CA ARG A 63 5.21 2.34 24.29
C ARG A 63 5.45 1.46 23.06
N ASP A 64 4.47 0.65 22.66
CA ASP A 64 4.60 -0.22 21.48
C ASP A 64 4.79 0.61 20.20
N LEU A 65 4.03 1.70 20.02
CA LEU A 65 4.19 2.65 18.91
C LEU A 65 5.57 3.33 18.93
N SER A 66 6.10 3.68 20.10
CA SER A 66 7.44 4.29 20.21
C SER A 66 8.55 3.33 19.77
N HIS A 67 8.43 2.04 20.11
CA HIS A 67 9.35 1.03 19.61
C HIS A 67 9.21 0.84 18.10
N HIS A 68 7.98 0.80 17.59
CA HIS A 68 7.70 0.71 16.15
C HIS A 68 8.37 1.88 15.40
N ILE A 69 8.23 3.13 15.85
CA ILE A 69 8.93 4.29 15.26
C ILE A 69 10.45 4.08 15.23
N SER A 70 11.03 3.54 16.29
CA SER A 70 12.48 3.28 16.34
C SER A 70 12.93 2.22 15.33
N ASP A 71 12.09 1.23 15.04
CA ASP A 71 12.36 0.21 14.03
C ASP A 71 12.27 0.83 12.63
N GLU A 72 11.20 1.56 12.35
CA GLU A 72 10.93 2.21 11.07
C GLU A 72 12.03 3.22 10.69
N ALA A 73 12.48 4.02 11.67
CA ALA A 73 13.58 4.96 11.46
C ALA A 73 14.88 4.24 11.08
N ARG A 74 15.10 3.05 11.65
CA ARG A 74 16.27 2.22 11.38
C ARG A 74 16.15 1.50 10.04
N HIS A 75 14.96 1.07 9.63
CA HIS A 75 14.70 0.51 8.29
C HIS A 75 14.95 1.57 7.21
N ALA A 76 14.38 2.77 7.40
CA ALA A 76 14.61 3.92 6.55
C ALA A 76 16.11 4.23 6.41
N MET A 77 16.86 4.22 7.52
CA MET A 77 18.31 4.41 7.52
C MET A 77 19.02 3.33 6.69
N TRP A 78 18.76 2.04 6.94
CA TRP A 78 19.40 0.94 6.19
C TRP A 78 19.10 1.00 4.69
N LEU A 79 17.87 1.34 4.31
CA LEU A 79 17.49 1.49 2.91
C LEU A 79 18.12 2.74 2.28
N THR A 80 18.29 3.81 3.04
CA THR A 80 19.00 5.03 2.59
C THR A 80 20.46 4.72 2.31
N ASP A 81 21.16 4.07 3.25
CA ASP A 81 22.56 3.67 3.09
C ASP A 81 22.71 2.74 1.88
N LEU A 82 21.83 1.75 1.74
CA LEU A 82 21.80 0.86 0.59
C LEU A 82 21.67 1.63 -0.73
N LEU A 83 20.73 2.57 -0.83
CA LEU A 83 20.50 3.34 -2.05
C LEU A 83 21.71 4.22 -2.41
N ILE A 84 22.33 4.86 -1.41
CA ILE A 84 23.54 5.67 -1.60
C ILE A 84 24.69 4.79 -2.10
N ASP A 85 24.90 3.63 -1.48
CA ASP A 85 25.95 2.70 -1.86
C ASP A 85 25.78 2.14 -3.28
N LEU A 86 24.53 2.00 -3.74
CA LEU A 86 24.19 1.59 -5.10
C LEU A 86 24.19 2.76 -6.11
N GLY A 87 24.54 3.97 -5.68
CA GLY A 87 24.55 5.18 -6.51
C GLY A 87 23.17 5.61 -7.01
N SER A 88 22.11 5.30 -6.25
CA SER A 88 20.73 5.67 -6.57
C SER A 88 20.39 7.06 -6.04
N ASP A 89 19.41 7.70 -6.69
CA ASP A 89 18.73 8.87 -6.12
C ASP A 89 17.91 8.47 -4.88
N VAL A 90 17.93 9.34 -3.87
CA VAL A 90 17.20 9.24 -2.59
C VAL A 90 16.10 10.30 -2.44
N GLY A 91 15.82 11.05 -3.51
CA GLY A 91 14.68 11.96 -3.60
C GLY A 91 13.33 11.25 -3.46
N ALA A 92 12.24 12.01 -3.55
CA ALA A 92 10.89 11.45 -3.56
C ALA A 92 10.72 10.51 -4.77
N PRO A 93 10.27 9.25 -4.57
CA PRO A 93 10.09 8.32 -5.68
C PRO A 93 9.00 8.82 -6.64
N PRO A 94 9.15 8.62 -7.97
CA PRO A 94 8.22 9.16 -8.96
C PRO A 94 6.85 8.45 -8.98
N GLY A 95 5.80 9.11 -9.46
CA GLY A 95 4.44 8.55 -9.64
C GLY A 95 3.58 8.54 -8.37
N THR A 96 2.30 8.17 -8.48
CA THR A 96 1.36 8.11 -7.35
C THR A 96 1.91 7.23 -6.23
N SER A 97 1.95 7.77 -5.01
CA SER A 97 2.35 7.03 -3.82
C SER A 97 1.19 6.17 -3.34
N TYR A 98 1.44 4.87 -3.16
CA TYR A 98 0.50 3.96 -2.49
C TYR A 98 0.04 4.53 -1.13
N ILE A 99 0.96 5.15 -0.39
CA ILE A 99 0.67 5.72 0.93
C ILE A 99 -0.22 6.95 0.80
N ASP A 100 0.00 7.81 -0.20
CA ASP A 100 -0.85 9.01 -0.37
C ASP A 100 -2.28 8.61 -0.77
N GLU A 101 -2.43 7.59 -1.61
CA GLU A 101 -3.75 7.06 -1.96
C GLU A 101 -4.41 6.35 -0.77
N PHE A 102 -3.65 5.60 0.03
CA PHE A 102 -4.15 5.03 1.28
C PHE A 102 -4.66 6.14 2.21
N ASP A 103 -3.85 7.17 2.45
CA ASP A 103 -4.17 8.34 3.26
C ASP A 103 -5.41 9.10 2.77
N ARG A 104 -5.61 9.19 1.45
CA ARG A 104 -6.79 9.81 0.84
C ARG A 104 -8.06 9.01 1.11
N LEU A 105 -7.95 7.68 1.10
CA LEU A 105 -9.07 6.77 1.36
C LEU A 105 -9.35 6.63 2.86
N LEU A 106 -8.43 7.02 3.74
CA LEU A 106 -8.68 7.13 5.17
C LEU A 106 -9.74 8.19 5.48
N ASP A 107 -10.62 7.87 6.42
CA ASP A 107 -11.61 8.78 7.01
C ASP A 107 -11.05 9.49 8.24
N LYS A 108 -10.10 10.41 8.02
CA LYS A 108 -9.34 11.08 9.10
C LYS A 108 -10.24 11.77 10.15
N ASP A 109 -11.44 12.21 9.77
CA ASP A 109 -12.39 12.89 10.67
C ASP A 109 -13.29 11.93 11.46
N ALA A 110 -13.57 10.73 10.94
CA ALA A 110 -14.22 9.67 11.71
C ALA A 110 -13.29 9.02 12.76
N TYR A 111 -11.98 9.27 12.67
CA TYR A 111 -10.94 8.69 13.52
C TYR A 111 -10.47 9.59 14.67
N ASP A 112 -11.07 10.75 14.89
CA ASP A 112 -10.64 11.68 15.94
C ASP A 112 -10.72 11.01 17.34
N PRO A 113 -9.57 10.67 17.97
CA PRO A 113 -9.54 10.04 19.27
C PRO A 113 -10.17 10.93 20.37
N LYS A 114 -10.31 12.23 20.10
CA LYS A 114 -10.97 13.18 20.99
C LYS A 114 -12.49 13.02 21.01
N ARG A 115 -13.09 12.44 19.97
CA ARG A 115 -14.53 12.14 19.90
C ARG A 115 -14.85 10.76 20.47
N ASN A 116 -14.06 9.76 20.10
CA ASN A 116 -14.18 8.40 20.61
C ASN A 116 -12.82 7.69 20.57
N LEU A 117 -12.09 7.75 21.69
CA LEU A 117 -10.73 7.24 21.83
C LEU A 117 -10.63 5.75 21.45
N GLU A 118 -11.57 4.92 21.88
CA GLU A 118 -11.50 3.47 21.65
C GLU A 118 -11.74 3.11 20.19
N ASP A 119 -12.72 3.72 19.54
CA ASP A 119 -13.00 3.48 18.12
C ASP A 119 -11.84 4.02 17.25
N GLY A 120 -11.26 5.17 17.63
CA GLY A 120 -10.04 5.71 17.02
C GLY A 120 -8.84 4.78 17.14
N ILE A 121 -8.63 4.16 18.31
CA ILE A 121 -7.55 3.16 18.51
C ILE A 121 -7.78 1.91 17.66
N ILE A 122 -9.00 1.35 17.64
CA ILE A 122 -9.32 0.19 16.79
C ILE A 122 -9.02 0.51 15.33
N ALA A 123 -9.42 1.69 14.88
CA ALA A 123 -9.18 2.20 13.55
C ALA A 123 -7.69 2.31 13.21
N ALA A 124 -6.93 3.04 14.03
CA ALA A 124 -5.50 3.25 13.83
C ALA A 124 -4.72 1.93 13.79
N ILE A 125 -4.96 1.03 14.74
CA ILE A 125 -4.25 -0.27 14.79
C ILE A 125 -4.66 -1.15 13.61
N ALA A 126 -5.91 -1.12 13.16
CA ALA A 126 -6.34 -1.87 11.98
C ALA A 126 -5.70 -1.34 10.69
N ALA A 127 -5.55 -0.01 10.55
CA ALA A 127 -4.85 0.63 9.44
C ALA A 127 -3.37 0.26 9.42
N ILE A 128 -2.65 0.46 10.52
CA ILE A 128 -1.23 0.09 10.66
C ILE A 128 -1.07 -1.40 10.32
N ASN A 129 -1.79 -2.27 11.02
CA ASN A 129 -1.58 -3.71 10.88
C ASN A 129 -1.90 -4.27 9.47
N ILE A 130 -2.71 -3.59 8.64
CA ILE A 130 -2.91 -4.02 7.25
C ILE A 130 -1.78 -3.52 6.33
N THR A 131 -1.25 -2.31 6.56
CA THR A 131 -0.11 -1.79 5.80
C THR A 131 1.17 -2.59 6.10
N GLU A 132 1.42 -2.91 7.37
CA GLU A 132 2.52 -3.80 7.80
C GLU A 132 2.45 -5.18 7.13
N LYS A 133 1.24 -5.74 7.00
CA LYS A 133 1.04 -7.03 6.32
C LYS A 133 1.40 -6.96 4.84
N ARG A 134 1.11 -5.84 4.18
CA ARG A 134 1.50 -5.62 2.78
C ARG A 134 3.02 -5.48 2.66
N GLY A 135 3.65 -4.72 3.55
CA GLY A 135 5.11 -4.59 3.63
C GLY A 135 5.78 -5.95 3.76
N CYS A 136 5.37 -6.73 4.77
CA CYS A 136 5.77 -8.13 4.97
C CYS A 136 5.65 -9.00 3.70
N GLU A 137 4.50 -8.94 3.00
CA GLU A 137 4.29 -9.70 1.77
C GLU A 137 5.28 -9.30 0.67
N TYR A 138 5.48 -8.00 0.49
CA TYR A 138 6.38 -7.44 -0.52
C TYR A 138 7.84 -7.77 -0.22
N PHE A 139 8.31 -7.59 1.01
CA PHE A 139 9.66 -7.97 1.41
C PHE A 139 9.92 -9.46 1.24
N SER A 140 8.97 -10.30 1.65
CA SER A 140 9.05 -11.75 1.45
C SER A 140 9.12 -12.12 -0.04
N ALA A 141 8.28 -11.51 -0.87
CA ALA A 141 8.29 -11.72 -2.32
C ALA A 141 9.58 -11.23 -2.98
N HIS A 142 10.16 -10.14 -2.49
CA HIS A 142 11.38 -9.55 -3.00
C HIS A 142 12.59 -10.42 -2.66
N ILE A 143 12.71 -10.88 -1.41
CA ILE A 143 13.73 -11.87 -1.01
C ILE A 143 13.61 -13.13 -1.88
N TYR A 144 12.39 -13.62 -2.11
CA TYR A 144 12.15 -14.78 -2.97
C TYR A 144 12.62 -14.55 -4.41
N ALA A 145 12.36 -13.37 -4.98
CA ALA A 145 12.81 -13.00 -6.32
C ALA A 145 14.34 -12.88 -6.40
N LEU A 146 14.98 -12.23 -5.42
CA LEU A 146 16.43 -12.06 -5.35
C LEU A 146 17.18 -13.38 -5.20
N LYS A 147 16.60 -14.38 -4.51
CA LYS A 147 17.17 -15.74 -4.42
C LYS A 147 17.14 -16.50 -5.75
N GLN A 148 16.31 -16.10 -6.70
CA GLN A 148 16.23 -16.69 -8.04
C GLN A 148 16.97 -15.89 -9.11
N ALA A 149 17.26 -14.62 -8.84
CA ALA A 149 18.04 -13.76 -9.73
C ALA A 149 19.54 -14.12 -9.70
N PRO A 150 20.34 -13.66 -10.68
CA PRO A 150 21.80 -13.76 -10.62
C PRO A 150 22.33 -13.16 -9.31
N GLN A 151 23.22 -13.90 -8.65
CA GLN A 151 23.81 -13.52 -7.36
C GLN A 151 24.97 -12.53 -7.53
N THR A 152 24.65 -11.35 -8.06
CA THR A 152 25.58 -10.21 -8.12
C THR A 152 25.78 -9.61 -6.73
N GLU A 153 26.87 -8.87 -6.53
CA GLU A 153 27.13 -8.16 -5.27
C GLU A 153 25.97 -7.22 -4.89
N GLU A 154 25.44 -6.46 -5.87
CA GLU A 154 24.27 -5.61 -5.69
C GLU A 154 23.05 -6.41 -5.20
N ASN A 155 22.69 -7.52 -5.85
CA ASN A 155 21.52 -8.31 -5.47
C ASN A 155 21.68 -8.98 -4.10
N ILE A 156 22.89 -9.43 -3.76
CA ILE A 156 23.18 -9.99 -2.45
C ILE A 156 23.00 -8.92 -1.37
N LYS A 157 23.56 -7.73 -1.58
CA LYS A 157 23.48 -6.60 -0.63
C LYS A 157 22.03 -6.15 -0.41
N ILE A 158 21.24 -6.06 -1.48
CA ILE A 158 19.81 -5.75 -1.39
C ILE A 158 19.06 -6.82 -0.59
N ARG A 159 19.29 -8.10 -0.91
CA ARG A 159 18.64 -9.22 -0.21
C ARG A 159 18.95 -9.19 1.28
N GLU A 160 20.22 -9.05 1.64
CA GLU A 160 20.66 -9.04 3.04
C GLU A 160 20.08 -7.85 3.81
N THR A 161 19.90 -6.69 3.16
CA THR A 161 19.25 -5.53 3.76
C THR A 161 17.78 -5.82 4.06
N ILE A 162 17.04 -6.38 3.09
CA ILE A 162 15.62 -6.72 3.28
C ILE A 162 15.45 -7.86 4.30
N GLU A 163 16.37 -8.83 4.34
CA GLU A 163 16.38 -9.92 5.34
C GLU A 163 16.62 -9.41 6.77
N LYS A 164 17.29 -8.26 6.95
CA LYS A 164 17.42 -7.59 8.26
C LYS A 164 16.12 -6.91 8.71
N ILE A 165 15.36 -6.34 7.77
CA ILE A 165 14.12 -5.59 8.03
C ILE A 165 12.95 -6.54 8.35
N LEU A 166 12.75 -7.59 7.55
CA LEU A 166 11.58 -8.46 7.60
C LEU A 166 11.23 -9.03 9.00
N PRO A 167 12.18 -9.43 9.86
CA PRO A 167 11.86 -9.90 11.21
C PRO A 167 11.19 -8.85 12.09
N GLU A 168 11.56 -7.57 11.93
CA GLU A 168 11.01 -6.42 12.67
C GLU A 168 9.59 -6.10 12.18
N GLU A 169 9.38 -6.04 10.86
CA GLU A 169 8.06 -5.95 10.21
C GLU A 169 7.09 -7.03 10.69
N THR A 170 7.58 -8.28 10.79
CA THR A 170 6.79 -9.39 11.32
C THR A 170 6.44 -9.15 12.79
N GLY A 171 7.34 -8.49 13.54
CA GLY A 171 7.07 -7.99 14.88
C GLY A 171 5.94 -6.97 14.92
N HIS A 172 5.92 -6.05 13.96
CA HIS A 172 4.88 -5.03 13.83
C HIS A 172 3.49 -5.62 13.63
N VAL A 173 3.38 -6.54 12.67
CA VAL A 173 2.16 -7.31 12.43
C VAL A 173 1.73 -8.10 13.69
N ARG A 174 2.66 -8.70 14.44
CA ARG A 174 2.32 -9.47 15.63
C ARG A 174 1.75 -8.60 16.75
N TRP A 175 2.37 -7.46 17.05
CA TRP A 175 1.87 -6.59 18.13
C TRP A 175 0.53 -5.95 17.75
N GLY A 176 0.36 -5.53 16.49
CA GLY A 176 -0.92 -5.00 16.01
C GLY A 176 -2.06 -6.04 16.09
N ASN A 177 -1.80 -7.29 15.68
CA ASN A 177 -2.79 -8.37 15.85
C ASN A 177 -3.11 -8.67 17.32
N ARG A 178 -2.12 -8.62 18.22
CA ARG A 178 -2.33 -8.79 19.66
C ARG A 178 -3.31 -7.74 20.19
N TRP A 179 -3.08 -6.46 19.91
CA TRP A 179 -3.95 -5.38 20.37
C TRP A 179 -5.38 -5.50 19.84
N LEU A 180 -5.55 -5.77 18.54
CA LEU A 180 -6.89 -5.97 17.97
C LEU A 180 -7.61 -7.17 18.62
N ALA A 181 -6.89 -8.24 18.94
CA ALA A 181 -7.45 -9.40 19.63
C ALA A 181 -7.81 -9.10 21.09
N GLU A 182 -7.05 -8.26 21.78
CA GLU A 182 -7.37 -7.79 23.13
C GLU A 182 -8.63 -6.91 23.14
N LEU A 183 -8.72 -5.94 22.23
CA LEU A 183 -9.90 -5.08 22.07
C LEU A 183 -11.14 -5.92 21.73
N ALA A 184 -11.04 -6.86 20.80
CA ALA A 184 -12.14 -7.74 20.40
C ALA A 184 -12.61 -8.71 21.52
N ARG A 185 -11.80 -8.93 22.57
CA ARG A 185 -12.18 -9.76 23.71
C ARG A 185 -12.95 -9.00 24.79
N LYS A 186 -12.94 -7.66 24.79
CA LYS A 186 -13.63 -6.85 25.80
C LYS A 186 -15.13 -7.07 25.83
N SER A 187 -15.79 -7.14 24.66
CA SER A 187 -17.24 -7.38 24.57
C SER A 187 -17.64 -7.82 23.14
N PRO A 188 -18.87 -8.35 22.94
CA PRO A 188 -19.40 -8.64 21.62
C PRO A 188 -19.43 -7.42 20.69
N GLU A 189 -19.75 -6.24 21.22
CA GLU A 189 -19.74 -4.98 20.47
C GLU A 189 -18.33 -4.64 19.95
N HIS A 190 -17.32 -4.74 20.82
CA HIS A 190 -15.94 -4.45 20.41
C HIS A 190 -15.42 -5.44 19.38
N ARG A 191 -15.83 -6.71 19.49
CA ARG A 191 -15.51 -7.71 18.47
C ARG A 191 -16.07 -7.29 17.11
N GLN A 192 -17.32 -6.84 17.06
CA GLN A 192 -17.93 -6.36 15.83
C GLN A 192 -17.20 -5.15 15.26
N LYS A 193 -16.84 -4.17 16.10
CA LYS A 193 -16.06 -2.99 15.69
C LYS A 193 -14.70 -3.36 15.12
N VAL A 194 -13.96 -4.26 15.78
CA VAL A 194 -12.65 -4.74 15.30
C VAL A 194 -12.78 -5.47 13.97
N GLU A 195 -13.77 -6.37 13.82
CA GLU A 195 -13.95 -7.10 12.56
C GLU A 195 -14.39 -6.17 11.42
N GLN A 196 -15.24 -5.18 11.71
CA GLN A 196 -15.62 -4.16 10.75
C GLN A 196 -14.43 -3.30 10.33
N ALA A 197 -13.61 -2.86 11.28
CA ALA A 197 -12.39 -2.12 10.98
C ALA A 197 -11.46 -2.95 10.08
N LYS A 198 -11.17 -4.21 10.44
CA LYS A 198 -10.34 -5.10 9.60
C LYS A 198 -10.87 -5.19 8.17
N GLN A 199 -12.19 -5.35 7.98
CA GLN A 199 -12.79 -5.40 6.64
C GLN A 199 -12.63 -4.08 5.88
N LYS A 200 -12.93 -2.95 6.53
CA LYS A 200 -12.80 -1.60 5.95
C LYS A 200 -11.37 -1.32 5.52
N TYR A 201 -10.41 -1.53 6.40
CA TYR A 201 -9.00 -1.24 6.11
C TYR A 201 -8.38 -2.21 5.12
N THR A 202 -8.82 -3.47 5.09
CA THR A 202 -8.43 -4.40 4.01
C THR A 202 -8.92 -3.92 2.65
N ALA A 203 -10.15 -3.40 2.56
CA ALA A 203 -10.67 -2.85 1.32
C ALA A 203 -9.95 -1.56 0.92
N ILE A 204 -9.66 -0.67 1.87
CA ILE A 204 -8.89 0.56 1.64
C ILE A 204 -7.48 0.23 1.14
N GLU A 205 -6.80 -0.67 1.84
CA GLU A 205 -5.45 -1.11 1.48
C GLU A 205 -5.41 -1.67 0.07
N GLN A 206 -6.33 -2.60 -0.24
CA GLN A 206 -6.44 -3.15 -1.58
C GLN A 206 -6.68 -2.03 -2.59
N ALA A 207 -7.68 -1.18 -2.39
CA ALA A 207 -8.01 -0.08 -3.30
C ALA A 207 -6.82 0.86 -3.57
N ALA A 208 -6.06 1.22 -2.53
CA ALA A 208 -4.86 2.04 -2.65
C ALA A 208 -3.77 1.33 -3.45
N PHE A 209 -3.54 0.05 -3.15
CA PHE A 209 -2.57 -0.78 -3.83
C PHE A 209 -2.87 -0.95 -5.32
N GLU A 210 -4.12 -1.25 -5.68
CA GLU A 210 -4.53 -1.37 -7.10
C GLU A 210 -4.38 -0.05 -7.84
N SER A 211 -4.74 1.06 -7.20
CA SER A 211 -4.64 2.40 -7.78
C SER A 211 -3.21 2.82 -8.08
N GLY A 212 -2.26 2.40 -7.24
CA GLY A 212 -0.82 2.61 -7.46
C GLY A 212 -0.25 1.81 -8.64
N MET A 213 -0.90 0.71 -9.02
CA MET A 213 -0.48 -0.10 -10.19
C MET A 213 -1.21 0.26 -11.49
N ASP A 214 -2.34 0.96 -11.41
CA ASP A 214 -3.23 1.16 -12.55
C ASP A 214 -3.12 2.55 -13.15
N ILE A 215 -2.31 2.65 -14.22
CA ILE A 215 -2.14 3.85 -15.04
C ILE A 215 -2.92 3.79 -16.37
N THR A 216 -3.68 2.72 -16.61
CA THR A 216 -4.30 2.42 -17.92
C THR A 216 -5.63 3.14 -18.13
N LEU A 217 -6.14 3.25 -19.37
CA LEU A 217 -7.49 3.79 -19.61
C LEU A 217 -8.54 2.92 -18.89
N GLY A 218 -9.51 3.58 -18.25
CA GLY A 218 -10.52 2.93 -17.41
C GLY A 218 -10.09 2.75 -15.94
N ALA A 219 -8.87 3.20 -15.57
CA ALA A 219 -8.44 3.24 -14.18
C ALA A 219 -9.37 4.09 -13.32
N GLU A 220 -9.91 5.17 -13.87
CA GLU A 220 -10.90 6.03 -13.20
C GLU A 220 -12.17 5.25 -12.82
N LEU A 221 -12.68 4.41 -13.72
CA LEU A 221 -13.86 3.56 -13.45
C LEU A 221 -13.56 2.47 -12.42
N ARG A 222 -12.37 1.86 -12.48
CA ARG A 222 -11.94 0.86 -11.48
C ARG A 222 -11.72 1.49 -10.11
N ARG A 223 -11.15 2.69 -10.04
CA ARG A 223 -11.02 3.45 -8.78
C ARG A 223 -12.39 3.81 -8.19
N VAL A 224 -13.37 4.15 -9.02
CA VAL A 224 -14.77 4.33 -8.55
C VAL A 224 -15.35 3.01 -8.04
N ALA A 225 -15.13 1.89 -8.73
CA ALA A 225 -15.57 0.57 -8.26
C ALA A 225 -14.95 0.22 -6.90
N ASN A 226 -13.64 0.44 -6.74
CA ASN A 226 -12.92 0.22 -5.49
C ASN A 226 -13.45 1.13 -4.36
N LEU A 227 -13.79 2.39 -4.67
CA LEU A 227 -14.41 3.29 -3.71
C LEU A 227 -15.77 2.75 -3.21
N LEU A 228 -16.57 2.16 -4.11
CA LEU A 228 -17.83 1.51 -3.74
C LEU A 228 -17.61 0.25 -2.91
N GLU A 229 -16.59 -0.56 -3.23
CA GLU A 229 -16.22 -1.73 -2.41
C GLU A 229 -15.85 -1.33 -0.99
N VAL A 230 -15.05 -0.27 -0.82
CA VAL A 230 -14.73 0.28 0.49
C VAL A 230 -15.99 0.76 1.20
N ALA A 231 -16.84 1.55 0.55
CA ALA A 231 -18.08 2.05 1.15
C ALA A 231 -19.01 0.90 1.60
N ASN A 232 -19.01 -0.23 0.87
CA ASN A 232 -19.83 -1.40 1.21
C ASN A 232 -19.40 -2.11 2.51
N THR A 233 -18.19 -1.87 3.00
CA THR A 233 -17.73 -2.37 4.31
C THR A 233 -18.23 -1.52 5.49
N MET A 234 -18.76 -0.33 5.23
CA MET A 234 -19.21 0.62 6.26
C MET A 234 -20.70 0.44 6.60
N PRO A 235 -21.16 0.93 7.78
CA PRO A 235 -22.58 1.04 8.08
C PRO A 235 -23.28 1.86 6.99
N VAL A 236 -24.54 1.51 6.68
CA VAL A 236 -25.29 2.10 5.55
C VAL A 236 -25.36 3.62 5.61
N TRP A 237 -25.40 4.18 6.82
CA TRP A 237 -25.52 5.63 7.09
C TRP A 237 -24.21 6.41 6.87
N GLU A 238 -23.05 5.77 6.95
CA GLU A 238 -21.75 6.43 6.73
C GLU A 238 -21.37 6.50 5.23
N ARG A 239 -21.93 5.59 4.42
CA ARG A 239 -21.59 5.45 2.99
C ARG A 239 -21.82 6.72 2.17
N PRO A 240 -22.95 7.43 2.29
CA PRO A 240 -23.21 8.60 1.46
C PRO A 240 -22.17 9.70 1.68
N GLN A 241 -21.82 9.97 2.95
CA GLN A 241 -20.80 10.96 3.29
C GLN A 241 -19.42 10.55 2.77
N TYR A 242 -19.01 9.32 3.04
CA TYR A 242 -17.72 8.79 2.58
C TYR A 242 -17.55 8.91 1.06
N LEU A 243 -18.61 8.58 0.29
CA LEU A 243 -18.64 8.70 -1.16
C LEU A 243 -18.62 10.16 -1.62
N MET A 244 -19.43 11.05 -1.03
CA MET A 244 -19.48 12.46 -1.41
C MET A 244 -18.12 13.15 -1.25
N GLU A 245 -17.37 12.84 -0.20
CA GLU A 245 -16.06 13.43 0.07
C GLU A 245 -14.99 12.95 -0.93
N ARG A 246 -15.03 11.67 -1.34
CA ARG A 246 -13.93 11.03 -2.10
C ARG A 246 -14.21 10.88 -3.59
N LEU A 247 -15.48 10.81 -4.00
CA LEU A 247 -15.87 10.61 -5.40
C LEU A 247 -15.37 11.73 -6.33
N PRO A 248 -15.42 13.02 -5.98
CA PRO A 248 -14.92 14.09 -6.87
C PRO A 248 -13.42 13.91 -7.18
N GLN A 249 -12.61 13.64 -6.16
CA GLN A 249 -11.17 13.42 -6.34
C GLN A 249 -10.88 12.13 -7.14
N THR A 250 -11.66 11.07 -6.89
CA THR A 250 -11.54 9.79 -7.61
C THR A 250 -11.90 9.93 -9.10
N LEU A 251 -12.91 10.75 -9.44
CA LEU A 251 -13.33 10.99 -10.84
C LEU A 251 -12.38 11.90 -11.60
N LEU A 252 -11.89 12.96 -10.97
CA LEU A 252 -10.98 13.92 -11.61
C LEU A 252 -9.55 13.37 -11.72
N ALA A 253 -9.12 12.56 -10.74
CA ALA A 253 -7.83 11.86 -10.68
C ALA A 253 -6.63 12.67 -11.24
N PRO A 254 -6.39 13.92 -10.78
CA PRO A 254 -5.37 14.79 -11.37
C PRO A 254 -3.96 14.19 -11.30
N GLU A 255 -3.63 13.50 -10.21
CA GLU A 255 -2.33 12.81 -10.06
C GLU A 255 -2.15 11.64 -11.02
N LEU A 256 -3.24 10.95 -11.39
CA LEU A 256 -3.20 9.89 -12.41
C LEU A 256 -2.87 10.50 -13.77
N GLN A 257 -3.50 11.62 -14.13
CA GLN A 257 -3.19 12.29 -15.40
C GLN A 257 -1.74 12.79 -15.42
N PHE A 258 -1.25 13.35 -14.31
CA PHE A 258 0.14 13.78 -14.19
C PHE A 258 1.12 12.60 -14.30
N THR A 259 0.85 11.49 -13.62
CA THR A 259 1.65 10.26 -13.69
C THR A 259 1.68 9.69 -15.11
N ARG A 260 0.55 9.69 -15.82
CA ARG A 260 0.49 9.26 -17.23
C ARG A 260 1.35 10.15 -18.13
N ILE A 261 1.30 11.48 -17.95
CA ILE A 261 2.13 12.43 -18.70
C ILE A 261 3.62 12.19 -18.45
N GLN A 262 4.02 12.03 -17.18
CA GLN A 262 5.41 11.75 -16.82
C GLN A 262 5.90 10.41 -17.39
N ALA A 263 5.08 9.35 -17.28
CA ALA A 263 5.40 8.05 -17.84
C ALA A 263 5.55 8.13 -19.36
N ALA A 264 4.68 8.87 -20.04
CA ALA A 264 4.76 9.09 -21.48
C ALA A 264 6.02 9.87 -21.88
N GLN A 265 6.34 10.95 -21.17
CA GLN A 265 7.55 11.75 -21.41
C GLN A 265 8.81 10.92 -21.23
N LYS A 266 8.90 10.12 -20.16
CA LYS A 266 10.07 9.29 -19.88
C LYS A 266 10.23 8.15 -20.89
N ALA A 267 9.12 7.52 -21.29
CA ALA A 267 9.14 6.49 -22.34
C ALA A 267 9.55 7.07 -23.70
N TRP A 268 9.05 8.25 -24.05
CA TRP A 268 9.44 8.99 -25.25
C TRP A 268 10.94 9.33 -25.26
N GLN A 269 11.47 9.85 -24.16
CA GLN A 269 12.88 10.21 -24.04
C GLN A 269 13.82 9.01 -24.13
N ARG A 270 13.39 7.83 -23.66
CA ARG A 270 14.19 6.61 -23.65
C ARG A 270 14.18 5.89 -25.01
N ASP A 271 13.01 5.73 -25.62
CA ASP A 271 12.85 5.04 -26.91
C ASP A 271 11.54 5.50 -27.62
N PRO A 272 11.63 6.52 -28.49
CA PRO A 272 10.47 7.07 -29.20
C PRO A 272 9.73 6.06 -30.08
N GLN A 273 10.44 5.06 -30.59
CA GLN A 273 9.85 4.05 -31.47
C GLN A 273 9.06 3.01 -30.66
N ALA A 274 9.64 2.50 -29.57
CA ALA A 274 8.93 1.61 -28.65
C ALA A 274 7.72 2.28 -27.97
N PHE A 275 7.75 3.60 -27.78
CA PHE A 275 6.63 4.38 -27.27
C PHE A 275 5.39 4.25 -28.18
N PHE A 276 5.53 4.49 -29.49
CA PHE A 276 4.41 4.37 -30.43
C PHE A 276 3.92 2.93 -30.60
N GLU A 277 4.83 1.96 -30.58
CA GLU A 277 4.50 0.56 -30.83
C GLU A 277 3.88 -0.17 -29.61
N LYS A 278 4.23 0.23 -28.38
CA LYS A 278 3.85 -0.52 -27.15
C LYS A 278 3.06 0.31 -26.15
N PHE A 279 3.40 1.59 -25.96
CA PHE A 279 2.78 2.43 -24.94
C PHE A 279 1.42 2.95 -25.42
N VAL A 280 1.33 3.50 -26.65
CA VAL A 280 0.06 4.00 -27.22
C VAL A 280 -1.03 2.90 -27.26
N PRO A 281 -0.76 1.67 -27.72
CA PRO A 281 -1.76 0.59 -27.68
C PRO A 281 -2.13 0.14 -26.26
N MET A 282 -1.19 0.13 -25.31
CA MET A 282 -1.49 -0.23 -23.91
C MET A 282 -2.44 0.78 -23.24
N PHE A 283 -2.31 2.05 -23.60
CA PHE A 283 -3.22 3.10 -23.17
C PHE A 283 -4.59 2.94 -23.84
N LEU A 284 -4.65 2.82 -25.17
CA LEU A 284 -5.91 2.75 -25.92
C LEU A 284 -6.69 1.43 -25.71
N ASN A 285 -6.01 0.29 -25.55
CA ASN A 285 -6.63 -1.04 -25.47
C ASN A 285 -7.15 -1.40 -24.06
N GLY A 286 -7.05 -0.50 -23.07
CA GLY A 286 -7.65 -0.69 -21.74
C GLY A 286 -9.17 -0.94 -21.78
N ILE A 287 -9.83 -0.59 -22.90
CA ILE A 287 -11.28 -0.75 -23.12
C ILE A 287 -11.63 -2.08 -23.83
N GLN A 288 -10.75 -2.65 -24.66
CA GLN A 288 -11.09 -3.79 -25.53
C GLN A 288 -11.15 -5.15 -24.81
N ARG A 289 -10.47 -5.34 -23.68
CA ARG A 289 -10.47 -6.64 -22.98
C ARG A 289 -11.77 -6.96 -22.23
N THR A 290 -12.68 -5.99 -22.10
CA THR A 290 -14.02 -6.20 -21.53
C THR A 290 -14.96 -6.95 -22.48
N GLU A 291 -14.67 -6.98 -23.79
CA GLU A 291 -15.49 -7.70 -24.77
C GLU A 291 -15.10 -9.18 -24.94
N ASP A 292 -13.83 -9.53 -24.77
CA ASP A 292 -13.36 -10.91 -24.98
C ASP A 292 -13.86 -11.90 -23.93
N ASN A 293 -14.18 -11.44 -22.72
CA ASN A 293 -14.79 -12.30 -21.69
C ASN A 293 -16.31 -12.46 -21.85
N ARG A 294 -16.98 -11.71 -22.73
CA ARG A 294 -18.39 -11.97 -23.07
C ARG A 294 -18.56 -13.06 -24.12
N LYS A 295 -17.53 -13.34 -24.94
CA LYS A 295 -17.58 -14.39 -25.98
C LYS A 295 -17.22 -15.80 -25.50
N LYS A 296 -16.82 -15.99 -24.24
CA LYS A 296 -16.47 -17.30 -23.68
C LYS A 296 -17.56 -17.98 -22.83
N THR A 297 -18.77 -17.43 -22.77
CA THR A 297 -19.90 -18.04 -22.02
C THR A 297 -21.09 -18.42 -22.90
N THR A 298 -20.82 -18.76 -24.16
CA THR A 298 -21.78 -19.46 -25.03
C THR A 298 -21.04 -20.56 -25.78
N VAL A 299 -20.89 -21.71 -25.14
CA VAL A 299 -21.24 -23.05 -25.66
C VAL A 299 -21.59 -23.92 -24.44
#